data_AF-A0A1E4JWU4-F1
#
_entry.id   AF-A0A1E4JWU4-F1
#
_cell.length_a   1.000
_cell.length_b   1.000
_cell.length_c   1.000
_cell.angle_alpha   90.00
_cell.angle_beta   90.00
_cell.angle_gamma   90.00
#
_symmetry.space_group_name_H-M   'P 1'
#
loop_
_entity.id
_entity.type
_entity.pdbx_description
1 polymer ?
#
loop_
_entity_poly.entity_id
_entity_poly.type
_entity_poly.pdbx_seq_one_letter_code
_entity_poly.pdbx_strand_id
1 'polypeptide(L)'
;MLATLPLLLLPLSATDTDCAALYRQHRLSDLDLPVDQFDQTEGRGFRVLAAAGCMREAGDLLEAWAARHDPIPRSVHWHIAQMRAEHDDRPAAIAAARRALAAPEAADAVFRWNDYVLATIAFLERDRSAFDRHRDAVAAAAGSHAGNALNLQLLDKLGRHFDLDYRQAQQADRTPP
;
A
#
# COMPACT_ATOMS: atom_id res chain seq x y z
N MET A 1 50.83 -29.52 19.94
CA MET A 1 50.03 -29.38 18.70
C MET A 1 48.61 -28.99 19.09
N LEU A 2 48.25 -27.71 18.94
CA LEU A 2 46.88 -27.25 19.10
C LEU A 2 46.29 -27.12 17.68
N ALA A 3 45.33 -27.98 17.36
CA ALA A 3 44.63 -27.94 16.09
C ALA A 3 43.52 -26.88 16.16
N THR A 4 43.67 -25.81 15.40
CA THR A 4 42.62 -24.81 15.18
C THR A 4 41.57 -25.40 14.24
N LEU A 5 40.37 -25.63 14.76
CA LEU A 5 39.20 -26.02 13.97
C LEU A 5 38.70 -24.79 13.18
N PRO A 6 38.51 -24.88 11.85
CA PRO A 6 37.96 -23.77 11.08
C PRO A 6 36.45 -23.71 11.29
N LEU A 7 35.96 -22.58 11.80
CA LEU A 7 34.53 -22.29 11.92
C LEU A 7 34.00 -21.97 10.50
N LEU A 8 33.37 -22.95 9.86
CA LEU A 8 32.62 -22.72 8.62
C LEU A 8 31.37 -21.90 8.93
N LEU A 9 31.38 -20.63 8.54
CA LEU A 9 30.19 -19.80 8.45
C LEU A 9 29.36 -20.27 7.25
N LEU A 10 28.29 -21.02 7.50
CA LEU A 10 27.27 -21.33 6.49
C LEU A 10 26.51 -20.03 6.15
N PRO A 11 26.39 -19.65 4.87
CA PRO A 11 25.58 -18.49 4.49
C PRO A 11 24.11 -18.79 4.78
N LEU A 12 23.47 -17.95 5.59
CA LEU A 12 22.02 -17.94 5.77
C LEU A 12 21.41 -17.63 4.39
N SER A 13 20.84 -18.63 3.74
CA SER A 13 20.05 -18.38 2.52
C SER A 13 18.77 -17.70 2.97
N ALA A 14 18.54 -16.47 2.53
CA ALA A 14 17.23 -15.85 2.65
C ALA A 14 16.22 -16.78 1.98
N THR A 15 15.26 -17.30 2.74
CA THR A 15 14.17 -18.08 2.19
C THR A 15 13.35 -17.16 1.30
N ASP A 16 13.37 -17.42 -0.01
CA ASP A 16 12.45 -16.77 -0.94
C ASP A 16 11.02 -17.15 -0.53
N THR A 17 10.18 -16.16 -0.26
CA THR A 17 8.80 -16.40 0.16
C THR A 17 8.03 -16.99 -1.03
N ASP A 18 7.48 -18.19 -0.89
CA ASP A 18 6.52 -18.72 -1.87
C ASP A 18 5.18 -17.99 -1.74
N CYS A 19 5.07 -16.84 -2.42
CA CYS A 19 3.88 -16.01 -2.42
C CYS A 19 2.63 -16.76 -2.88
N ALA A 20 2.78 -17.69 -3.82
CA ALA A 20 1.66 -18.47 -4.33
C ALA A 20 1.15 -19.47 -3.27
N ALA A 21 2.04 -20.12 -2.52
CA ALA A 21 1.65 -20.97 -1.40
C ALA A 21 0.98 -20.16 -0.28
N LEU A 22 1.56 -19.02 0.08
CA LEU A 22 0.99 -18.13 1.11
C LEU A 22 -0.42 -17.65 0.71
N TYR A 23 -0.60 -17.24 -0.56
CA TYR A 23 -1.91 -16.91 -1.10
C TYR A 23 -2.91 -18.05 -1.01
N ARG A 24 -2.55 -19.26 -1.47
CA ARG A 24 -3.45 -20.43 -1.41
C ARG A 24 -3.90 -20.70 0.03
N GLN A 25 -3.01 -20.58 1.00
CA GLN A 25 -3.34 -20.76 2.41
C GLN A 25 -4.35 -19.70 2.88
N HIS A 26 -4.03 -18.42 2.71
CA HIS A 26 -4.88 -17.33 3.21
C HIS A 26 -6.20 -17.22 2.46
N ARG A 27 -6.26 -17.63 1.20
CA ARG A 27 -7.52 -17.72 0.46
C ARG A 27 -8.50 -18.75 1.06
N LEU A 28 -8.00 -19.79 1.73
CA LEU A 28 -8.85 -20.79 2.38
C LEU A 28 -9.38 -20.32 3.74
N SER A 29 -8.63 -19.48 4.46
CA SER A 29 -8.96 -19.07 5.83
C SER A 29 -9.58 -17.68 5.95
N ASP A 30 -9.24 -16.76 5.04
CA ASP A 30 -9.42 -15.33 5.31
C ASP A 30 -10.60 -14.71 4.55
N LEU A 31 -11.11 -15.41 3.53
CA LEU A 31 -12.17 -14.89 2.66
C LEU A 31 -13.54 -14.72 3.32
N ASP A 32 -13.72 -15.24 4.53
CA ASP A 32 -14.95 -15.10 5.33
C ASP A 32 -14.72 -14.32 6.63
N LEU A 33 -13.53 -13.73 6.80
CA LEU A 33 -13.24 -12.89 7.95
C LEU A 33 -14.06 -11.58 7.89
N PRO A 34 -14.53 -11.07 9.04
CA PRO A 34 -15.12 -9.74 9.08
C PRO A 34 -14.06 -8.69 8.74
N VAL A 35 -14.52 -7.53 8.24
CA VAL A 35 -13.65 -6.46 7.71
C VAL A 35 -12.56 -6.02 8.69
N ASP A 36 -12.85 -5.95 9.99
CA ASP A 36 -11.88 -5.54 11.01
C ASP A 36 -10.70 -6.53 11.10
N GLN A 37 -10.98 -7.83 10.98
CA GLN A 37 -9.96 -8.88 11.01
C GLN A 37 -9.24 -9.02 9.67
N PHE A 38 -9.93 -8.81 8.56
CA PHE A 38 -9.35 -8.96 7.23
C PHE A 38 -8.50 -7.76 6.81
N ASP A 39 -9.01 -6.54 7.00
CA ASP A 39 -8.49 -5.31 6.38
C ASP A 39 -7.69 -4.43 7.35
N GLN A 40 -8.10 -4.40 8.62
CA GLN A 40 -7.63 -3.43 9.61
C GLN A 40 -6.63 -4.00 10.63
N THR A 41 -6.53 -5.33 10.77
CA THR A 41 -5.70 -5.97 11.80
C THR A 41 -4.34 -6.39 11.25
N GLU A 42 -3.26 -5.85 11.83
CA GLU A 42 -1.89 -6.24 11.49
C GLU A 42 -1.63 -7.73 11.71
N GLY A 43 -0.85 -8.34 10.81
CA GLY A 43 -0.56 -9.78 10.84
C GLY A 43 -1.76 -10.69 10.53
N ARG A 44 -2.84 -10.15 9.94
CA ARG A 44 -4.01 -10.90 9.48
C ARG A 44 -4.40 -10.52 8.05
N GLY A 45 -5.22 -11.36 7.42
CA GLY A 45 -5.75 -11.09 6.09
C GLY A 45 -4.65 -10.83 5.07
N PHE A 46 -4.89 -9.85 4.20
CA PHE A 46 -3.94 -9.47 3.16
C PHE A 46 -2.61 -8.93 3.71
N ARG A 47 -2.58 -8.43 4.95
CA ARG A 47 -1.37 -7.84 5.56
C ARG A 47 -0.28 -8.87 5.78
N VAL A 48 -0.63 -10.15 5.95
CA VAL A 48 0.37 -11.23 6.04
C VAL A 48 1.15 -11.35 4.73
N LEU A 49 0.46 -11.27 3.59
CA LEU A 49 1.09 -11.32 2.27
C LEU A 49 1.89 -10.05 1.98
N ALA A 50 1.33 -8.89 2.29
CA ALA A 50 2.02 -7.61 2.12
C ALA A 50 3.32 -7.54 2.94
N ALA A 51 3.28 -7.96 4.21
CA ALA A 51 4.46 -8.02 5.07
C ALA A 51 5.55 -8.97 4.53
N ALA A 52 5.16 -10.03 3.82
CA ALA A 52 6.06 -10.98 3.19
C ALA A 52 6.59 -10.51 1.81
N GLY A 53 6.21 -9.31 1.34
CA GLY A 53 6.62 -8.77 0.04
C GLY A 53 5.74 -9.20 -1.14
N CYS A 54 4.65 -9.94 -0.89
CA CYS A 54 3.80 -10.54 -1.91
C CYS A 54 2.66 -9.61 -2.33
N MET A 55 2.99 -8.43 -2.86
CA MET A 55 2.01 -7.36 -3.14
C MET A 55 0.95 -7.75 -4.16
N ARG A 56 1.35 -8.50 -5.19
CA ARG A 56 0.42 -9.02 -6.21
C ARG A 56 -0.65 -9.90 -5.56
N GLU A 57 -0.23 -10.87 -4.77
CA GLU A 57 -1.12 -11.83 -4.10
C GLU A 57 -1.93 -11.19 -2.98
N ALA A 58 -1.39 -10.19 -2.28
CA ALA A 58 -2.14 -9.41 -1.30
C ALA A 58 -3.31 -8.66 -1.97
N GLY A 59 -3.08 -8.05 -3.13
CA GLY A 59 -4.12 -7.46 -3.97
C GLY A 59 -5.15 -8.50 -4.45
N ASP A 60 -4.68 -9.68 -4.91
CA ASP A 60 -5.55 -10.79 -5.31
C ASP A 60 -6.45 -11.27 -4.16
N LEU A 61 -5.96 -11.25 -2.91
CA LEU A 61 -6.73 -11.65 -1.74
C LEU A 61 -7.78 -10.61 -1.37
N LEU A 62 -7.42 -9.32 -1.40
CA LEU A 62 -8.36 -8.21 -1.18
C LEU A 62 -9.53 -8.24 -2.18
N GLU A 63 -9.23 -8.44 -3.46
CA GLU A 63 -10.26 -8.54 -4.51
C GLU A 63 -11.13 -9.79 -4.34
N ALA A 64 -10.54 -10.93 -3.98
CA ALA A 64 -11.29 -12.14 -3.69
C ALA A 64 -12.21 -12.01 -2.47
N TRP A 65 -11.78 -11.30 -1.42
CA TRP A 65 -12.61 -10.99 -0.26
C TRP A 65 -13.73 -10.03 -0.63
N ALA A 66 -13.43 -8.96 -1.39
CA ALA A 66 -14.42 -7.99 -1.84
C ALA A 66 -15.51 -8.62 -2.73
N ALA A 67 -15.17 -9.66 -3.52
CA ALA A 67 -16.15 -10.39 -4.32
C ALA A 67 -17.18 -11.19 -3.50
N ARG A 68 -16.95 -11.40 -2.20
CA ARG A 68 -17.85 -12.13 -1.29
C ARG A 68 -18.61 -11.22 -0.33
N HIS A 69 -18.32 -9.92 -0.32
CA HIS A 69 -18.81 -8.99 0.68
C HIS A 69 -19.43 -7.76 0.03
N ASP A 70 -20.61 -7.38 0.52
CA ASP A 70 -21.32 -6.17 0.14
C ASP A 70 -21.94 -5.54 1.40
N PRO A 71 -21.78 -4.23 1.65
CA PRO A 71 -21.01 -3.26 0.87
C PRO A 71 -19.49 -3.46 1.01
N ILE A 72 -18.74 -3.14 -0.05
CA ILE A 72 -17.28 -3.11 0.00
C ILE A 72 -16.82 -1.81 0.69
N PRO A 73 -16.06 -1.90 1.79
CA PRO A 73 -15.54 -0.71 2.46
C PRO A 73 -14.57 0.07 1.59
N ARG A 74 -14.60 1.40 1.70
CA ARG A 74 -13.65 2.30 1.01
C ARG A 74 -12.18 1.97 1.33
N SER A 75 -11.89 1.53 2.56
CA SER A 75 -10.55 1.11 2.98
C SER A 75 -10.03 -0.09 2.17
N VAL A 76 -10.90 -1.05 1.86
CA VAL A 76 -10.55 -2.21 1.03
C VAL A 76 -10.19 -1.75 -0.39
N HIS A 77 -10.97 -0.86 -1.00
CA HIS A 77 -10.60 -0.27 -2.29
C HIS A 77 -9.26 0.47 -2.24
N TRP A 78 -9.00 1.19 -1.16
CA TRP A 78 -7.73 1.88 -0.97
C TRP A 78 -6.55 0.91 -0.84
N HIS A 79 -6.68 -0.15 -0.05
CA HIS A 79 -5.62 -1.15 0.08
C HIS A 79 -5.39 -1.92 -1.22
N ILE A 80 -6.44 -2.21 -2.01
CA ILE A 80 -6.26 -2.76 -3.38
C ILE A 80 -5.41 -1.81 -4.21
N ALA A 81 -5.71 -0.51 -4.18
CA ALA A 81 -4.93 0.48 -4.92
C ALA A 81 -3.45 0.48 -4.52
N GLN A 82 -3.15 0.43 -3.23
CA GLN A 82 -1.77 0.38 -2.72
C GLN A 82 -1.05 -0.90 -3.16
N MET A 83 -1.68 -2.07 -3.02
CA MET A 83 -1.07 -3.35 -3.40
C MET A 83 -0.79 -3.42 -4.91
N ARG A 84 -1.73 -2.95 -5.74
CA ARG A 84 -1.55 -2.88 -7.19
C ARG A 84 -0.47 -1.87 -7.57
N ALA A 85 -0.42 -0.71 -6.91
CA ALA A 85 0.63 0.29 -7.15
C ALA A 85 2.02 -0.22 -6.76
N GLU A 86 2.15 -0.92 -5.62
CA GLU A 86 3.43 -1.50 -5.20
C GLU A 86 3.89 -2.67 -6.09
N HIS A 87 2.98 -3.31 -6.80
CA HIS A 87 3.28 -4.31 -7.82
C HIS A 87 3.45 -3.72 -9.24
N ASP A 88 3.44 -2.38 -9.38
CA ASP A 88 3.50 -1.66 -10.66
C ASP A 88 2.32 -1.95 -11.63
N ASP A 89 1.21 -2.48 -11.13
CA ASP A 89 -0.06 -2.57 -11.87
C ASP A 89 -0.83 -1.24 -11.79
N ARG A 90 -0.30 -0.23 -12.48
CA ARG A 90 -0.84 1.15 -12.46
C ARG A 90 -2.31 1.23 -12.89
N PRO A 91 -2.78 0.57 -13.98
CA PRO A 91 -4.19 0.63 -14.37
C PRO A 91 -5.14 0.12 -13.29
N ALA A 92 -4.83 -1.04 -12.67
CA ALA A 92 -5.65 -1.58 -11.59
C ALA A 92 -5.61 -0.70 -10.34
N ALA A 93 -4.43 -0.17 -10.01
CA ALA A 93 -4.25 0.75 -8.89
C ALA A 93 -5.12 2.02 -9.03
N ILE A 94 -5.10 2.66 -10.19
CA ILE A 94 -5.90 3.86 -10.47
C ILE A 94 -7.40 3.54 -10.39
N ALA A 95 -7.84 2.42 -10.97
CA ALA A 95 -9.25 2.02 -10.93
C ALA A 95 -9.73 1.77 -9.49
N ALA A 96 -8.91 1.13 -8.65
CA ALA A 96 -9.21 0.90 -7.24
C ALA A 96 -9.19 2.21 -6.42
N ALA A 97 -8.20 3.08 -6.65
CA ALA A 97 -8.10 4.38 -5.97
C ALA A 97 -9.33 5.27 -6.26
N ARG A 98 -9.84 5.27 -7.50
CA ARG A 98 -11.07 6.00 -7.86
C ARG A 98 -12.29 5.50 -7.08
N ARG A 99 -12.41 4.19 -6.85
CA ARG A 99 -13.46 3.61 -5.99
C ARG A 99 -13.28 3.93 -4.51
N ALA A 100 -12.06 4.28 -4.11
CA ALA A 100 -11.75 4.69 -2.75
C ALA A 100 -12.06 6.17 -2.47
N LEU A 101 -12.53 6.96 -3.43
CA LEU A 101 -12.93 8.36 -3.19
C LEU A 101 -14.18 8.46 -2.30
N ALA A 102 -14.25 9.48 -1.46
CA ALA A 102 -15.45 9.85 -0.71
C ALA A 102 -16.45 10.58 -1.62
N ALA A 103 -17.72 10.19 -1.60
CA ALA A 103 -18.76 10.80 -2.44
C ALA A 103 -19.92 11.40 -1.61
N PRO A 104 -20.11 12.73 -1.61
CA PRO A 104 -19.07 13.76 -1.79
C PRO A 104 -18.28 13.98 -0.49
N GLU A 105 -17.00 14.36 -0.61
CA GLU A 105 -16.26 14.93 0.52
C GLU A 105 -16.80 16.33 0.82
N ALA A 106 -17.05 16.62 2.10
CA ALA A 106 -17.54 17.94 2.51
C ALA A 106 -16.47 19.01 2.19
N ALA A 107 -16.90 20.18 1.71
CA ALA A 107 -15.97 21.25 1.32
C ALA A 107 -15.08 21.72 2.49
N ASP A 108 -15.61 21.66 3.70
CA ASP A 108 -14.97 21.99 4.97
C ASP A 108 -14.34 20.77 5.69
N ALA A 109 -14.23 19.62 5.00
CA ALA A 109 -13.60 18.44 5.57
C ALA A 109 -12.16 18.76 6.02
N VAL A 110 -11.93 18.59 7.32
CA VAL A 110 -10.63 18.80 7.95
C VAL A 110 -9.63 17.74 7.46
N PHE A 111 -10.08 16.50 7.29
CA PHE A 111 -9.29 15.43 6.68
C PHE A 111 -9.45 15.47 5.16
N ARG A 112 -8.35 15.72 4.45
CA ARG A 112 -8.29 15.86 2.98
C ARG A 112 -8.09 14.50 2.32
N TRP A 113 -9.06 13.62 2.47
CA TRP A 113 -8.96 12.25 1.97
C TRP A 113 -8.95 12.22 0.44
N ASN A 114 -9.86 12.94 -0.21
CA ASN A 114 -9.94 12.92 -1.67
C ASN A 114 -8.69 13.53 -2.31
N ASP A 115 -8.16 14.63 -1.79
CA ASP A 115 -6.91 15.20 -2.31
C ASP A 115 -5.73 14.24 -2.16
N TYR A 116 -5.63 13.51 -1.04
CA TYR A 116 -4.60 12.48 -0.89
C TYR A 116 -4.71 11.37 -1.93
N VAL A 117 -5.92 10.85 -2.16
CA VAL A 117 -6.19 9.81 -3.15
C VAL A 117 -5.93 10.33 -4.57
N LEU A 118 -6.37 11.55 -4.90
CA LEU A 118 -6.19 12.16 -6.21
C LEU A 118 -4.73 12.51 -6.50
N ALA A 119 -3.96 12.96 -5.51
CA ALA A 119 -2.51 13.11 -5.65
C ALA A 119 -1.86 11.76 -5.98
N THR A 120 -2.25 10.68 -5.28
CA THR A 120 -1.72 9.34 -5.59
C THR A 120 -2.09 8.88 -6.99
N ILE A 121 -3.33 9.12 -7.44
CA ILE A 121 -3.75 8.83 -8.82
C ILE A 121 -2.90 9.64 -9.82
N ALA A 122 -2.69 10.94 -9.58
CA ALA A 122 -1.89 11.79 -10.45
C ALA A 122 -0.44 11.32 -10.56
N PHE A 123 0.17 10.86 -9.45
CA PHE A 123 1.47 10.20 -9.48
C PHE A 123 1.44 8.96 -10.37
N LEU A 124 0.45 8.08 -10.19
CA LEU A 124 0.26 6.88 -10.99
C LEU A 124 -0.10 7.17 -12.45
N GLU A 125 -0.57 8.37 -12.79
CA GLU A 125 -0.85 8.82 -14.16
C GLU A 125 0.36 9.55 -14.78
N ARG A 126 1.42 9.81 -14.00
CA ARG A 126 2.54 10.73 -14.33
C ARG A 126 2.08 12.17 -14.61
N ASP A 127 0.97 12.60 -14.04
CA ASP A 127 0.51 13.99 -14.12
C ASP A 127 1.10 14.81 -12.97
N ARG A 128 2.26 15.42 -13.25
CA ARG A 128 2.96 16.25 -12.26
C ARG A 128 2.12 17.46 -11.81
N SER A 129 1.38 18.07 -12.73
CA SER A 129 0.59 19.26 -12.43
C SER A 129 -0.56 18.92 -11.49
N ALA A 130 -1.29 17.83 -11.76
CA ALA A 130 -2.35 17.36 -10.87
C ALA A 130 -1.83 16.90 -9.53
N PHE A 131 -0.67 16.24 -9.51
CA PHE A 131 -0.02 15.80 -8.29
C PHE A 131 0.28 16.98 -7.36
N ASP A 132 0.96 18.01 -7.86
CA ASP A 132 1.36 19.16 -7.06
C ASP A 132 0.13 19.89 -6.50
N ARG A 133 -0.92 20.09 -7.31
CA ARG A 133 -2.16 20.73 -6.86
C ARG A 133 -2.80 20.01 -5.67
N HIS A 134 -2.96 18.69 -5.76
CA HIS A 134 -3.61 17.92 -4.70
C HIS A 134 -2.71 17.73 -3.47
N ARG A 135 -1.39 17.56 -3.67
CA ARG A 135 -0.42 17.57 -2.57
C ARG A 135 -0.50 18.88 -1.79
N ASP A 136 -0.51 20.02 -2.48
CA ASP A 136 -0.54 21.33 -1.83
C ASP A 136 -1.82 21.56 -1.03
N ALA A 137 -2.96 21.02 -1.50
CA ALA A 137 -4.21 21.01 -0.73
C ALA A 137 -4.10 20.21 0.58
N VAL A 138 -3.46 19.03 0.54
CA VAL A 138 -3.16 18.24 1.75
C VAL A 138 -2.19 18.99 2.67
N ALA A 139 -1.15 19.62 2.09
CA ALA A 139 -0.15 20.37 2.84
C ALA A 139 -0.74 21.57 3.59
N ALA A 140 -1.63 22.32 2.94
CA ALA A 140 -2.33 23.45 3.56
C ALA A 140 -3.18 23.03 4.79
N ALA A 141 -3.65 21.78 4.82
CA ALA A 141 -4.44 21.22 5.91
C ALA A 141 -3.65 20.29 6.86
N ALA A 142 -2.33 20.16 6.69
CA ALA A 142 -1.53 19.19 7.43
C ALA A 142 -1.52 19.44 8.95
N GLY A 143 -1.50 20.72 9.36
CA GLY A 143 -1.55 21.11 10.76
C GLY A 143 -2.91 20.91 11.44
N SER A 144 -3.96 20.65 10.67
CA SER A 144 -5.34 20.53 11.17
C SER A 144 -5.78 19.09 11.41
N HIS A 145 -5.04 18.09 10.91
CA HIS A 145 -5.35 16.67 11.11
C HIS A 145 -4.09 15.79 11.02
N ALA A 146 -3.88 14.91 12.00
CA ALA A 146 -2.73 14.00 12.00
C ALA A 146 -2.67 13.11 10.76
N GLY A 147 -3.82 12.67 10.24
CA GLY A 147 -3.90 11.91 8.99
C GLY A 147 -3.41 12.71 7.77
N ASN A 148 -3.64 14.02 7.71
CA ASN A 148 -3.10 14.84 6.62
C ASN A 148 -1.58 14.94 6.71
N ALA A 149 -1.04 15.11 7.92
CA ALA A 149 0.41 15.14 8.14
C ALA A 149 1.09 13.83 7.74
N LEU A 150 0.48 12.67 8.05
CA LEU A 150 0.99 11.36 7.63
C LEU A 150 0.90 11.18 6.11
N ASN A 151 -0.24 11.52 5.51
CA ASN A 151 -0.42 11.45 4.06
C ASN A 151 0.57 12.36 3.32
N LEU A 152 0.82 13.56 3.84
CA LEU A 152 1.78 14.50 3.26
C LEU A 152 3.20 13.93 3.25
N GLN A 153 3.63 13.19 4.27
CA GLN A 153 4.97 12.57 4.28
C GLN A 153 5.15 11.60 3.10
N LEU A 154 4.12 10.81 2.79
CA LEU A 154 4.13 9.94 1.62
C LEU A 154 4.13 10.76 0.33
N LEU A 155 3.23 11.74 0.19
CA LEU A 155 3.18 12.58 -1.01
C LEU A 155 4.49 13.34 -1.24
N ASP A 156 5.12 13.89 -0.20
CA ASP A 156 6.42 14.56 -0.31
C ASP A 156 7.49 13.63 -0.87
N LYS A 157 7.49 12.37 -0.41
CA LYS A 157 8.40 11.36 -0.90
C LYS A 157 8.11 11.00 -2.37
N LEU A 158 6.85 10.76 -2.72
CA LEU A 158 6.46 10.51 -4.11
C LEU A 158 6.82 11.68 -5.03
N GLY A 159 6.63 12.93 -4.58
CA GLY A 159 6.93 14.13 -5.34
C GLY A 159 8.43 14.35 -5.57
N ARG A 160 9.29 14.02 -4.59
CA ARG A 160 10.75 14.05 -4.77
C ARG A 160 11.24 13.02 -5.78
N HIS A 161 10.58 11.87 -5.83
CA HIS A 161 10.95 10.72 -6.66
C HIS A 161 9.92 10.47 -7.77
N PHE A 162 9.40 11.54 -8.37
CA PHE A 162 8.23 11.50 -9.26
C PHE A 162 8.44 10.67 -10.53
N ASP A 163 9.68 10.42 -10.92
CA ASP A 163 10.05 9.64 -12.11
C ASP A 163 10.17 8.14 -11.83
N LEU A 164 10.22 7.72 -10.55
CA LEU A 164 10.30 6.31 -10.16
C LEU A 164 8.92 5.64 -10.14
N ASP A 165 8.84 4.31 -10.19
CA ASP A 165 7.57 3.65 -9.88
C ASP A 165 7.15 3.87 -8.42
N TYR A 166 5.90 3.53 -8.08
CA TYR A 166 5.33 3.83 -6.76
C TYR A 166 6.11 3.16 -5.62
N ARG A 167 6.52 1.90 -5.80
CA ARG A 167 7.28 1.15 -4.79
C ARG A 167 8.67 1.74 -4.60
N GLN A 168 9.36 2.00 -5.70
CA GLN A 168 10.69 2.63 -5.70
C GLN A 168 10.65 3.99 -5.03
N ALA A 169 9.68 4.85 -5.39
CA ALA A 169 9.51 6.16 -4.77
C ALA A 169 9.24 6.05 -3.26
N GLN A 170 8.37 5.13 -2.83
CA GLN A 170 8.09 4.89 -1.40
C GLN A 170 9.31 4.40 -0.60
N GLN A 171 10.16 3.61 -1.22
CA GLN A 171 11.34 3.02 -0.60
C GLN A 171 12.58 3.91 -0.72
N ALA A 172 12.55 4.90 -1.62
CA ALA A 172 13.61 5.88 -1.75
C ALA A 172 13.85 6.59 -0.40
N ASP A 173 15.09 6.97 -0.14
CA ASP A 173 15.53 7.58 1.12
C ASP A 173 15.46 6.65 2.37
N ARG A 174 15.06 5.37 2.23
CA ARG A 174 15.28 4.41 3.32
C ARG A 174 16.76 4.04 3.34
N THR A 175 17.43 4.27 4.47
CA THR A 175 18.75 3.68 4.70
C THR A 175 18.59 2.14 4.64
N PRO A 176 19.38 1.42 3.82
CA PRO A 176 19.38 -0.03 3.88
C PRO A 176 19.69 -0.50 5.30
N PRO A 177 19.09 -1.61 5.78
CA PRO A 177 19.45 -2.21 7.05
C PRO A 177 20.92 -2.64 7.10
#